data_AF-A0A528HYD8-F1
#
_entry.id   AF-A0A528HYD8-F1
#
_cell.length_a   1.000
_cell.length_b   1.000
_cell.length_c   1.000
_cell.angle_alpha   90.00
_cell.angle_beta   90.00
_cell.angle_gamma   90.00
#
_symmetry.space_group_name_H-M   'P 1'
#
loop_
_entity.id
_entity.type
_entity.pdbx_description
1 polymer ?
#
loop_
_entity_poly.entity_id
_entity_poly.type
_entity_poly.pdbx_seq_one_letter_code
_entity_poly.pdbx_strand_id
1 'polypeptide(L)' 'VDPGGYCNTQIRMVDGRVAEVAYAGDNNTPNHRDALCVSTVDGCVAYARQRHQVRTGASPR' A
#
# COMPACT_ATOMS: atom_id res chain seq x y z
N VAL A 1 12.61 -3.48 -22.97
CA VAL A 1 11.78 -3.53 -21.74
C VAL A 1 12.68 -3.14 -20.60
N ASP A 2 12.33 -2.13 -19.84
CA ASP A 2 13.08 -1.79 -18.62
C ASP A 2 12.79 -2.92 -17.60
N PRO A 3 13.78 -3.63 -17.03
CA PRO A 3 13.51 -4.82 -16.22
C PRO A 3 12.89 -4.51 -14.85
N GLY A 4 12.92 -3.24 -14.42
CA GLY A 4 12.46 -2.81 -13.11
C GLY A 4 11.28 -1.86 -13.24
N GLY A 5 10.05 -2.40 -13.29
CA GLY A 5 8.86 -1.59 -13.09
C GLY A 5 8.99 -0.78 -11.78
N TYR A 6 8.66 0.50 -11.83
CA TYR A 6 8.79 1.40 -10.68
C TYR A 6 7.44 1.94 -10.26
N CYS A 7 7.28 2.09 -8.95
CA CYS A 7 6.08 2.63 -8.34
C CYS A 7 6.37 3.97 -7.68
N ASN A 8 5.61 5.00 -8.04
CA ASN A 8 5.45 6.21 -7.27
C ASN A 8 4.05 6.21 -6.64
N THR A 9 3.97 6.37 -5.33
CA THR A 9 2.70 6.48 -4.60
C THR A 9 2.57 7.87 -4.00
N GLN A 10 1.43 8.52 -4.22
CA GLN A 10 1.07 9.77 -3.57
C GLN A 10 -0.11 9.52 -2.62
N ILE A 11 0.01 10.02 -1.39
CA ILE A 11 -0.99 9.86 -0.34
C ILE A 11 -1.47 11.25 0.07
N ARG A 12 -2.78 11.50 -0.08
CA ARG A 12 -3.39 12.73 0.43
C ARG A 12 -3.89 12.49 1.85
N MET A 13 -3.44 13.33 2.77
CA MET A 13 -3.86 13.32 4.17
C MET A 13 -4.82 14.47 4.45
N VAL A 14 -5.93 14.20 5.14
CA VAL A 14 -6.89 15.19 5.65
C VAL A 14 -7.20 14.83 7.10
N ASP A 15 -7.13 15.80 8.02
CA ASP A 15 -7.37 15.60 9.46
C ASP A 15 -6.59 14.43 10.07
N GLY A 16 -5.33 14.27 9.65
CA GLY A 16 -4.44 13.21 10.12
C GLY A 16 -4.78 11.80 9.61
N ARG A 17 -5.70 11.68 8.64
CA ARG A 17 -6.11 10.40 8.02
C ARG A 17 -5.88 10.40 6.52
N VAL A 18 -5.70 9.21 5.95
CA VAL A 18 -5.61 9.04 4.50
C VAL A 18 -6.97 9.33 3.88
N ALA A 19 -7.01 10.28 2.95
CA ALA A 19 -8.20 10.66 2.20
C ALA A 19 -8.17 10.18 0.74
N GLU A 20 -6.98 10.04 0.14
CA GLU A 20 -6.81 9.49 -1.21
C GLU A 20 -5.43 8.85 -1.36
N VAL A 21 -5.34 7.85 -2.23
CA VAL A 21 -4.10 7.25 -2.70
C VAL A 21 -4.11 7.26 -4.22
N ALA A 22 -3.04 7.77 -4.82
CA ALA A 22 -2.84 7.81 -6.26
C ALA A 22 -1.49 7.19 -6.63
N TYR A 23 -1.43 6.57 -7.80
CA TYR A 23 -0.25 5.83 -8.28
C TYR A 23 0.24 6.37 -9.62
N ALA A 24 1.56 6.30 -9.82
CA ALA A 24 2.22 6.63 -11.08
C ALA A 24 3.44 5.73 -11.30
N GLY A 25 3.91 5.68 -12.55
CA GLY A 25 5.06 4.87 -12.96
C GLY A 25 4.67 3.63 -13.75
N ASP A 26 5.65 2.77 -14.02
CA ASP A 26 5.45 1.48 -14.67
C ASP A 26 5.03 0.42 -13.65
N ASN A 27 3.79 0.53 -13.17
CA ASN A 27 3.29 -0.24 -12.03
C ASN A 27 2.23 -1.29 -12.42
N ASN A 28 1.95 -1.43 -13.71
CA ASN A 28 0.97 -2.38 -14.23
C ASN A 28 1.61 -3.75 -14.45
N THR A 29 0.80 -4.80 -14.35
CA THR A 29 1.14 -6.13 -14.87
C THR A 29 0.27 -6.41 -16.10
N PRO A 30 0.53 -7.47 -16.88
CA PRO A 30 -0.29 -7.79 -18.05
C PRO A 30 -1.80 -7.89 -17.77
N ASN A 31 -2.18 -8.26 -16.53
CA ASN A 31 -3.57 -8.53 -16.17
C ASN A 31 -4.15 -7.56 -15.11
N HIS A 32 -3.33 -6.71 -14.50
CA HIS A 32 -3.75 -5.88 -13.38
C HIS A 32 -3.13 -4.49 -13.45
N ARG A 33 -3.96 -3.47 -13.29
CA ARG A 33 -3.52 -2.08 -13.18
C ARG A 33 -2.95 -1.81 -11.78
N ASP A 34 -1.88 -1.03 -11.70
CA ASP A 34 -1.25 -0.57 -10.46
C ASP A 34 -0.75 -1.67 -9.51
N ALA A 35 -0.64 -2.92 -9.98
CA ALA A 35 -0.38 -4.09 -9.15
C ALA A 35 0.92 -4.03 -8.33
N LEU A 36 1.97 -3.36 -8.84
CA LEU A 36 3.21 -3.17 -8.09
C LEU A 36 3.02 -2.16 -6.93
N CYS A 37 2.26 -1.09 -7.15
CA CYS A 37 1.99 -0.11 -6.12
C CYS A 37 1.00 -0.59 -5.07
N VAL A 38 -0.10 -1.20 -5.50
CA VAL A 38 -1.17 -1.69 -4.62
C VAL A 38 -0.63 -2.74 -3.65
N SER A 39 0.18 -3.70 -4.12
CA SER A 39 0.75 -4.74 -3.26
C SER A 39 1.67 -4.18 -2.17
N THR A 40 2.43 -3.13 -2.49
CA THR A 40 3.28 -2.44 -1.52
C THR A 40 2.43 -1.76 -0.43
N VAL A 41 1.38 -1.03 -0.82
CA VAL A 41 0.47 -0.36 0.12
C VAL A 41 -0.28 -1.37 1.00
N ASP A 42 -0.79 -2.45 0.42
CA ASP A 42 -1.48 -3.51 1.16
C ASP A 42 -0.57 -4.15 2.21
N GLY A 43 0.70 -4.39 1.87
CA GLY A 43 1.71 -4.86 2.80
C GLY A 43 1.88 -3.93 4.00
N CYS A 44 1.97 -2.62 3.76
CA CYS A 44 2.04 -1.61 4.83
C CYS A 44 0.79 -1.59 5.72
N VAL A 45 -0.41 -1.70 5.12
CA VAL A 45 -1.68 -1.73 5.86
C VAL A 45 -1.77 -3.00 6.73
N ALA A 46 -1.42 -4.17 6.18
CA ALA A 46 -1.41 -5.42 6.92
C ALA A 46 -0.43 -5.36 8.11
N TYR A 47 0.78 -4.85 7.88
CA TYR A 47 1.80 -4.66 8.92
C TYR A 47 1.31 -3.72 10.03
N ALA A 48 0.68 -2.59 9.67
CA ALA A 48 0.13 -1.66 10.64
C ALA A 48 -0.95 -2.34 11.50
N ARG A 49 -1.88 -3.08 10.89
CA ARG A 49 -2.94 -3.83 11.60
C ARG A 49 -2.35 -4.82 12.60
N GLN A 50 -1.35 -5.60 12.19
CA GLN A 50 -0.67 -6.54 13.08
C GLN A 50 -0.04 -5.81 14.27
N ARG A 51 0.68 -4.70 14.03
CA ARG A 51 1.26 -3.90 15.13
C ARG A 51 0.21 -3.29 16.04
N HIS A 52 -0.92 -2.85 15.50
CA HIS A 52 -2.03 -2.36 16.31
C HIS A 52 -2.58 -3.46 17.21
N GLN A 53 -2.81 -4.67 16.69
CA GLN A 53 -3.29 -5.83 17.45
C GLN A 53 -2.34 -6.22 18.58
N VAL A 54 -1.04 -6.32 18.28
CA VAL A 54 0.02 -6.57 19.28
C VAL A 54 0.00 -5.50 20.37
N ARG A 55 -0.09 -4.23 19.99
CA ARG A 55 -0.11 -3.11 20.94
C ARG A 55 -1.35 -3.09 21.83
N THR A 56 -2.50 -3.49 21.31
CA THR A 56 -3.76 -3.51 22.07
C THR A 56 -3.97 -4.82 22.85
N GLY A 57 -3.00 -5.76 22.82
CA GLY A 57 -3.15 -7.07 23.45
C GLY A 57 -4.28 -7.93 22.85
N ALA A 58 -4.75 -7.57 21.65
CA ALA A 58 -5.77 -8.33 20.94
C ALA A 58 -5.09 -9.54 20.32
N SER A 59 -5.27 -10.71 20.93
CA SER A 59 -4.75 -11.97 20.39
C SER A 59 -5.35 -12.19 18.98
N PRO A 60 -4.53 -12.45 17.94
CA PRO A 60 -5.06 -12.93 16.68
C PRO A 60 -5.68 -14.30 16.97
N ARG A 61 -6.97 -14.45 16.66
CA ARG A 61 -7.67 -15.74 16.70
C ARG A 61 -7.30 -16.55 15.47
#